data_AF-A0A4Z1CQE6-F1
#
_entry.id   AF-A0A4Z1CQE6-F1
#
_cell.length_a   1.000
_cell.length_b   1.000
_cell.length_c   1.000
_cell.angle_alpha   90.00
_cell.angle_beta   90.00
_cell.angle_gamma   90.00
#
_symmetry.space_group_name_H-M   'P 1'
#
loop_
_entity.id
_entity.type
_entity.pdbx_description
1 polymer ?
#
loop_
_entity_poly.entity_id
_entity_poly.type
_entity_poly.pdbx_seq_one_letter_code
_entity_poly.pdbx_strand_id
1 'polypeptide(L)'
;MTMQQTAPYIRKRILDSGTVKWDFVYKAGRMKQALRIALPDNAIEPWYSPAYMTALTRTTLRPGKVREVLQSLPFSLARCIGQFKTSGELAKRSPAAQMLFDRSAEMLFNKFGWVDVRELTPGGAAFLTSASDRPQDVGAVLSTVLAHAARQGIGTWTGRRRVLPAQPRSGDGRSVDHRTAPQRSHQKVIAMPTRSQKPRPASRVQMPQRAVQFAEVVQHGAHHGWPELTVPQIMAAGFRMGITLPSERVVRRSLNTAVEMGLIARTGRGSYGAVQRHSA
;
A
#
# COMPACT_ATOMS: atom_id res chain seq x y z
N MET A 1 6.54 -35.06 29.82
CA MET A 1 5.43 -34.31 29.18
C MET A 1 5.97 -32.97 28.70
N THR A 2 6.27 -32.85 27.40
CA THR A 2 6.78 -31.63 26.78
C THR A 2 5.62 -30.68 26.47
N MET A 3 5.66 -29.47 27.03
CA MET A 3 4.74 -28.39 26.67
C MET A 3 4.78 -28.17 25.16
N GLN A 4 3.68 -28.47 24.47
CA GLN A 4 3.52 -28.12 23.05
C GLN A 4 3.44 -26.59 22.95
N GLN A 5 4.54 -25.97 22.50
CA GLN A 5 4.52 -24.57 22.08
C GLN A 5 3.56 -24.43 20.88
N THR A 6 2.39 -23.84 21.14
CA THR A 6 1.32 -23.58 20.16
C THR A 6 1.45 -22.24 19.45
N ALA A 7 2.39 -21.39 19.89
CA ALA A 7 2.66 -20.10 19.26
C ALA A 7 3.69 -20.25 18.13
N PRO A 8 3.57 -19.46 17.05
CA PRO A 8 4.62 -19.38 16.04
C PRO A 8 5.92 -18.91 16.68
N TYR A 9 7.02 -19.63 16.41
CA TYR A 9 8.33 -19.27 16.92
C TYR A 9 9.35 -19.13 15.79
N ILE A 10 10.33 -18.27 16.03
CA ILE A 10 11.46 -18.03 15.13
C ILE A 10 12.56 -19.03 15.46
N ARG A 11 12.88 -19.90 14.52
CA ARG A 11 14.02 -20.81 14.57
C ARG A 11 15.16 -20.23 13.74
N LYS A 12 16.26 -19.85 14.38
CA LYS A 12 17.51 -19.58 13.68
C LYS A 12 18.04 -20.91 13.12
N ARG A 13 18.32 -20.97 11.81
CA ARG A 13 19.04 -22.06 11.15
C ARG A 13 20.28 -21.48 10.49
N ILE A 14 21.44 -22.05 10.80
CA ILE A 14 22.68 -21.72 10.09
C ILE A 14 22.79 -22.76 8.97
N LEU A 15 22.85 -22.29 7.72
CA LEU A 15 23.05 -23.17 6.57
C LEU A 15 24.54 -23.56 6.46
N ASP A 16 24.83 -24.65 5.76
CA ASP A 16 26.21 -25.13 5.55
C ASP A 16 27.10 -24.10 4.86
N SER A 17 26.51 -23.14 4.14
CA SER A 17 27.18 -21.97 3.56
C SER A 17 27.57 -20.88 4.57
N GLY A 18 27.33 -21.09 5.87
CA GLY A 18 27.49 -20.08 6.92
C GLY A 18 26.39 -18.99 6.91
N THR A 19 25.46 -19.04 5.96
CA THR A 19 24.35 -18.08 5.87
C THR A 19 23.35 -18.33 6.99
N VAL A 20 23.06 -17.28 7.77
CA VAL A 20 22.02 -17.33 8.81
C VAL A 20 20.65 -17.18 8.15
N LYS A 21 19.84 -18.23 8.22
CA LYS A 21 18.45 -18.25 7.79
C LYS A 21 17.54 -18.27 9.03
N TRP A 22 16.54 -17.40 9.08
CA TRP A 22 15.56 -17.41 10.16
C TRP A 22 14.29 -18.09 9.63
N ASP A 23 14.00 -19.28 10.11
CA ASP A 23 12.80 -20.04 9.76
C ASP A 23 11.73 -19.79 10.81
N PHE A 24 10.56 -19.30 10.42
CA PHE A 24 9.42 -19.29 11.31
C PHE A 24 8.70 -20.63 11.22
N VAL A 25 8.66 -21.36 12.32
CA VAL A 25 7.98 -22.66 12.38
C VAL A 25 6.53 -22.42 12.71
N TYR A 26 5.70 -22.45 11.68
CA TYR A 26 4.25 -22.60 11.81
C TYR A 26 3.87 -24.06 11.54
N LYS A 27 2.81 -24.56 12.17
CA LYS A 27 2.23 -25.90 11.89
C LYS A 27 1.54 -25.99 10.49
N ALA A 28 1.86 -25.11 9.53
CA ALA A 28 0.86 -24.48 8.67
C ALA A 28 1.13 -24.52 7.15
N GLY A 29 1.43 -25.69 6.57
CA GLY A 29 1.44 -25.85 5.10
C GLY A 29 0.08 -25.53 4.44
N ARG A 30 -1.02 -25.96 5.07
CA ARG A 30 -2.39 -25.74 4.55
C ARG A 30 -2.84 -24.28 4.61
N MET A 31 -2.44 -23.55 5.66
CA MET A 31 -2.84 -22.16 5.85
C MET A 31 -2.18 -21.25 4.81
N LYS A 32 -0.91 -21.51 4.46
CA LYS A 32 -0.19 -20.74 3.44
C LYS A 32 -0.81 -20.92 2.05
N GLN A 33 -1.18 -22.15 1.70
CA GLN A 33 -1.85 -22.43 0.42
C GLN A 33 -3.24 -21.82 0.36
N ALA A 34 -4.04 -21.95 1.44
CA ALA A 34 -5.36 -21.35 1.52
C ALA A 34 -5.31 -19.82 1.47
N LEU A 35 -4.31 -19.20 2.11
CA LEU A 35 -4.09 -17.76 2.09
C LEU A 35 -3.65 -17.30 0.69
N ARG A 36 -2.83 -18.08 -0.02
CA ARG A 36 -2.48 -17.81 -1.42
C ARG A 36 -3.65 -17.93 -2.39
N ILE A 37 -4.62 -18.80 -2.09
CA ILE A 37 -5.86 -18.90 -2.87
C ILE A 37 -6.77 -17.71 -2.58
N ALA A 38 -6.92 -17.33 -1.30
CA ALA A 38 -7.79 -16.23 -0.89
C ALA A 38 -7.24 -14.83 -1.22
N LEU A 39 -5.91 -14.70 -1.28
CA LEU A 39 -5.16 -13.45 -1.40
C LEU A 39 -3.95 -13.60 -2.34
N PRO A 40 -4.12 -13.90 -3.64
CA PRO A 40 -3.03 -14.29 -4.54
C PRO A 40 -1.90 -13.25 -4.65
N ASP A 41 -2.24 -11.97 -4.72
CA ASP A 41 -1.26 -10.86 -4.83
C ASP A 41 -0.70 -10.44 -3.45
N ASN A 42 -1.40 -10.80 -2.39
CA ASN A 42 -1.14 -10.42 -1.00
C ASN A 42 -0.77 -11.67 -0.16
N ALA A 43 -0.28 -12.72 -0.83
CA ALA A 43 0.06 -14.03 -0.25
C ALA A 43 1.50 -14.10 0.26
N ILE A 44 2.31 -13.11 -0.11
CA ILE A 44 3.73 -13.08 0.21
C ILE A 44 3.85 -12.57 1.64
N GLU A 45 4.12 -13.50 2.56
CA GLU A 45 4.49 -13.19 3.93
C GLU A 45 5.50 -12.03 3.98
N PRO A 46 5.36 -11.10 4.94
CA PRO A 46 5.99 -9.80 4.91
C PRO A 46 7.51 -9.92 4.88
N TRP A 47 8.12 -10.89 5.56
CA TRP A 47 9.57 -11.07 5.58
C TRP A 47 10.22 -11.39 4.23
N TYR A 48 9.43 -11.70 3.20
CA TYR A 48 9.89 -11.79 1.81
C TYR A 48 9.47 -10.58 0.96
N SER A 49 8.66 -9.66 1.49
CA SER A 49 8.23 -8.47 0.76
C SER A 49 9.30 -7.38 0.83
N PRO A 50 9.61 -6.71 -0.30
CA PRO A 50 10.53 -5.56 -0.31
C PRO A 50 10.09 -4.45 0.67
N ALA A 51 8.79 -4.32 0.92
CA ALA A 51 8.23 -3.34 1.85
C ALA A 51 8.63 -3.61 3.30
N TYR A 52 8.64 -4.86 3.74
CA TYR A 52 9.09 -5.24 5.09
C TYR A 52 10.59 -5.05 5.27
N MET A 53 11.40 -5.43 4.29
CA MET A 53 12.84 -5.19 4.32
C MET A 53 13.12 -3.68 4.40
N THR A 54 12.40 -2.89 3.61
CA THR A 54 12.48 -1.42 3.66
C THR A 54 12.07 -0.88 5.04
N ALA A 55 10.99 -1.41 5.63
CA ALA A 55 10.54 -1.02 6.96
C ALA A 55 11.56 -1.35 8.05
N LEU A 56 12.14 -2.56 8.04
CA LEU A 56 13.23 -2.95 8.93
C LEU A 56 14.42 -1.98 8.82
N THR A 57 14.85 -1.65 7.60
CA THR A 57 15.97 -0.72 7.37
C THR A 57 15.66 0.69 7.85
N ARG A 58 14.45 1.21 7.60
CA ARG A 58 14.05 2.57 7.98
C ARG A 58 13.89 2.75 9.49
N THR A 59 13.46 1.71 10.19
CA THR A 59 13.10 1.79 11.61
C THR A 59 14.26 1.40 12.53
N THR A 60 15.41 0.97 11.99
CA THR A 60 16.57 0.43 12.76
C THR A 60 16.22 -0.75 13.67
N LEU A 61 15.06 -1.37 13.44
CA LEU A 61 14.52 -2.41 14.31
C LEU A 61 15.22 -3.74 14.06
N ARG A 62 15.52 -4.45 15.15
CA ARG A 62 16.03 -5.82 15.06
C ARG A 62 14.94 -6.75 14.49
N PRO A 63 15.30 -7.81 13.76
CA PRO A 63 14.36 -8.79 13.18
C PRO A 63 13.38 -9.45 14.18
N GLY A 64 13.58 -9.31 15.49
CA GLY A 64 12.65 -9.78 16.54
C GLY A 64 11.49 -8.82 16.87
N LYS A 65 11.49 -7.58 16.35
CA LYS A 65 10.45 -6.57 16.61
C LYS A 65 9.40 -6.53 15.51
N VAL A 66 8.92 -7.70 15.09
CA VAL A 66 7.95 -7.88 14.00
C VAL A 66 6.73 -6.96 14.18
N ARG A 67 6.25 -6.80 15.41
CA ARG A 67 5.12 -5.93 15.73
C ARG A 67 5.33 -4.48 15.30
N GLU A 68 6.45 -3.91 15.71
CA GLU A 68 6.80 -2.52 15.40
C GLU A 68 7.05 -2.33 13.90
N VAL A 69 7.68 -3.30 13.24
CA VAL A 69 7.90 -3.29 11.79
C VAL A 69 6.57 -3.31 11.05
N LEU A 70 5.65 -4.22 11.42
CA LEU A 70 4.36 -4.32 10.76
C LEU A 70 3.53 -3.03 10.94
N GLN A 71 3.59 -2.38 12.11
CA GLN A 71 2.91 -1.09 12.33
C GLN A 71 3.53 0.08 11.54
N SER A 72 4.80 -0.03 11.15
CA SER A 72 5.46 0.96 10.30
C SER A 72 5.09 0.84 8.82
N LEU A 73 4.54 -0.31 8.39
CA LEU A 73 4.09 -0.51 7.02
C LEU A 73 2.81 0.32 6.76
N PRO A 74 2.78 1.19 5.73
CA PRO A 74 1.76 2.23 5.58
C PRO A 74 0.33 1.69 5.40
N PHE A 75 0.18 0.48 4.86
CA PHE A 75 -1.13 -0.10 4.53
C PHE A 75 -1.34 -1.48 5.15
N SER A 76 -0.55 -1.83 6.15
CA SER A 76 -0.70 -3.12 6.81
C SER A 76 -1.90 -3.13 7.75
N LEU A 77 -2.53 -4.30 7.88
CA LEU A 77 -3.60 -4.51 8.86
C LEU A 77 -3.13 -4.17 10.29
N ALA A 78 -1.87 -4.47 10.63
CA ALA A 78 -1.25 -4.13 11.90
C ALA A 78 -1.26 -2.62 12.18
N ARG A 79 -0.92 -1.81 11.18
CA ARG A 79 -0.94 -0.35 11.30
C ARG A 79 -2.37 0.16 11.46
N CYS A 80 -3.31 -0.33 10.67
CA CYS A 80 -4.71 0.06 10.78
C CYS A 80 -5.31 -0.29 12.15
N ILE A 81 -4.99 -1.48 12.70
CA ILE A 81 -5.36 -1.86 14.07
C ILE A 81 -4.75 -0.87 15.08
N GLY A 82 -3.46 -0.54 14.93
CA GLY A 82 -2.77 0.41 15.80
C GLY A 82 -3.42 1.80 15.79
N GLN A 83 -3.69 2.34 14.60
CA GLN A 83 -4.35 3.63 14.41
C GLN A 83 -5.76 3.66 15.00
N PHE A 84 -6.53 2.58 14.82
CA PHE A 84 -7.85 2.49 15.42
C PHE A 84 -7.78 2.52 16.96
N LYS A 85 -6.84 1.78 17.57
CA LYS A 85 -6.64 1.78 19.02
C LYS A 85 -6.28 3.17 19.56
N THR A 86 -5.46 3.93 18.82
CA THR A 86 -5.04 5.29 19.24
C THR A 86 -6.06 6.38 18.91
N SER A 87 -7.09 6.09 18.09
CA SER A 87 -8.11 7.07 17.69
C SER A 87 -9.05 7.52 18.83
N GLY A 88 -9.07 6.80 19.95
CA GLY A 88 -10.02 7.02 21.04
C GLY A 88 -11.45 6.51 20.76
N GLU A 89 -11.75 6.02 19.55
CA GLU A 89 -13.06 5.41 19.23
C GLU A 89 -13.34 4.16 20.07
N LEU A 90 -12.29 3.42 20.45
CA LEU A 90 -12.41 2.23 21.30
C LEU A 90 -12.81 2.57 22.74
N ALA A 91 -12.34 3.70 23.27
CA ALA A 91 -12.63 4.15 24.63
C ALA A 91 -14.12 4.49 24.84
N LYS A 92 -14.86 4.75 23.76
CA LYS A 92 -16.32 4.99 23.78
C LYS A 92 -17.15 3.71 23.94
N ARG A 93 -16.52 2.53 23.91
CA ARG A 93 -17.19 1.23 24.04
C ARG A 93 -17.15 0.74 25.49
N SER A 94 -18.06 -0.17 25.84
CA SER A 94 -18.06 -0.81 27.17
C SER A 94 -16.76 -1.58 27.42
N PRO A 95 -16.30 -1.72 28.68
CA PRO A 95 -15.07 -2.44 29.02
C PRO A 95 -15.03 -3.87 28.46
N ALA A 96 -16.16 -4.59 28.50
CA ALA A 96 -16.28 -5.94 27.93
C ALA A 96 -16.06 -5.93 26.40
N ALA A 97 -16.62 -4.96 25.69
CA ALA A 97 -16.41 -4.81 24.25
C ALA A 97 -14.97 -4.42 23.90
N GLN A 98 -14.30 -3.65 24.76
CA GLN A 98 -12.87 -3.32 24.59
C GLN A 98 -11.99 -4.57 24.74
N MET A 99 -12.21 -5.39 25.77
CA MET A 99 -11.47 -6.63 25.98
C MET A 99 -11.63 -7.63 24.82
N LEU A 100 -12.86 -7.81 24.33
CA LEU A 100 -13.14 -8.67 23.18
C LEU A 100 -12.48 -8.15 21.90
N PHE A 101 -12.50 -6.82 21.71
CA PHE A 101 -11.79 -6.18 20.61
C PHE A 101 -10.28 -6.44 20.71
N ASP A 102 -9.68 -6.24 21.88
CA ASP A 102 -8.23 -6.36 22.07
C ASP A 102 -7.73 -7.78 21.77
N ARG A 103 -8.42 -8.80 22.27
CA ARG A 103 -8.05 -10.20 22.04
C ARG A 103 -8.12 -10.58 20.56
N SER A 104 -9.19 -10.18 19.88
CA SER A 104 -9.38 -10.48 18.45
C SER A 104 -8.45 -9.65 17.55
N ALA A 105 -8.20 -8.40 17.93
CA ALA A 105 -7.22 -7.54 17.28
C ALA A 105 -5.79 -8.08 17.42
N GLU A 106 -5.42 -8.61 18.59
CA GLU A 106 -4.11 -9.23 18.80
C GLU A 106 -3.95 -10.51 17.97
N MET A 107 -4.99 -11.32 17.83
CA MET A 107 -4.97 -12.47 16.92
C MET A 107 -4.76 -12.03 15.47
N LEU A 108 -5.58 -11.09 14.98
CA LEU A 108 -5.44 -10.52 13.63
C LEU A 108 -4.05 -9.95 13.42
N PHE A 109 -3.52 -9.23 14.40
CA PHE A 109 -2.19 -8.68 14.39
C PHE A 109 -1.12 -9.77 14.21
N ASN A 110 -1.15 -10.79 15.06
CA ASN A 110 -0.11 -11.82 15.10
C ASN A 110 -0.14 -12.75 13.88
N LYS A 111 -1.33 -13.04 13.34
CA LYS A 111 -1.48 -13.95 12.19
C LYS A 111 -1.48 -13.24 10.84
N PHE A 112 -2.06 -12.05 10.78
CA PHE A 112 -2.41 -11.36 9.53
C PHE A 112 -2.05 -9.88 9.53
N GLY A 113 -1.32 -9.38 10.53
CA GLY A 113 -0.99 -7.96 10.66
C GLY A 113 -0.21 -7.41 9.48
N TRP A 114 0.33 -8.27 8.62
CA TRP A 114 1.09 -7.93 7.45
C TRP A 114 0.29 -7.74 6.16
N VAL A 115 -0.97 -8.18 6.15
CA VAL A 115 -1.84 -8.10 4.97
C VAL A 115 -2.02 -6.64 4.57
N ASP A 116 -1.79 -6.32 3.28
CA ASP A 116 -2.10 -4.98 2.74
C ASP A 116 -3.61 -4.82 2.64
N VAL A 117 -4.18 -3.89 3.39
CA VAL A 117 -5.63 -3.70 3.45
C VAL A 117 -6.23 -3.22 2.12
N ARG A 118 -5.43 -2.60 1.25
CA ARG A 118 -5.90 -2.10 -0.07
C ARG A 118 -6.21 -3.22 -1.04
N GLU A 119 -5.49 -4.33 -0.88
CA GLU A 119 -5.61 -5.54 -1.69
C GLU A 119 -6.51 -6.60 -1.02
N LEU A 120 -7.09 -6.27 0.15
CA LEU A 120 -7.98 -7.17 0.87
C LEU A 120 -9.33 -7.28 0.14
N THR A 121 -9.53 -8.40 -0.55
CA THR A 121 -10.81 -8.72 -1.21
C THR A 121 -11.87 -9.18 -0.18
N PRO A 122 -13.16 -9.21 -0.55
CA PRO A 122 -14.22 -9.74 0.32
C PRO A 122 -13.99 -11.20 0.69
N GLY A 123 -13.53 -12.02 -0.28
CA GLY A 123 -13.16 -13.41 -0.04
C GLY A 123 -11.96 -13.54 0.90
N GLY A 124 -10.97 -12.66 0.76
CA GLY A 124 -9.85 -12.55 1.69
C GLY A 124 -10.31 -12.21 3.11
N ALA A 125 -11.16 -11.19 3.27
CA ALA A 125 -11.71 -10.81 4.57
C ALA A 125 -12.53 -11.94 5.22
N ALA A 126 -13.36 -12.65 4.44
CA ALA A 126 -14.10 -13.82 4.91
C ALA A 126 -13.14 -14.94 5.36
N PHE A 127 -12.07 -15.18 4.60
CA PHE A 127 -11.05 -16.15 4.96
C PHE A 127 -10.35 -15.80 6.29
N LEU A 128 -9.89 -14.56 6.46
CA LEU A 128 -9.27 -14.08 7.71
C LEU A 128 -10.20 -14.28 8.91
N THR A 129 -11.50 -14.06 8.69
CA THR A 129 -12.55 -14.24 9.69
C THR A 129 -12.73 -15.71 10.06
N SER A 130 -12.80 -16.60 9.06
CA SER A 130 -12.95 -18.05 9.27
C SER A 130 -11.71 -18.75 9.85
N ALA A 131 -10.53 -18.14 9.76
CA ALA A 131 -9.27 -18.69 10.28
C ALA A 131 -9.11 -18.53 11.81
N SER A 132 -10.18 -18.12 12.50
CA SER A 132 -10.25 -17.89 13.94
C SER A 132 -11.24 -18.84 14.58
N ASP A 133 -10.96 -19.25 15.81
CA ASP A 133 -11.90 -20.01 16.66
C ASP A 133 -13.11 -19.15 17.09
N ARG A 134 -13.05 -17.83 16.82
CA ARG A 134 -14.11 -16.85 17.08
C ARG A 134 -14.34 -15.96 15.86
N PRO A 135 -15.02 -16.45 14.82
CA PRO A 135 -15.19 -15.72 13.57
C PRO A 135 -16.03 -14.45 13.75
N GLN A 136 -17.05 -14.47 14.62
CA GLN A 136 -17.92 -13.31 14.84
C GLN A 136 -17.15 -12.11 15.41
N ASP A 137 -16.36 -12.33 16.47
CA ASP A 137 -15.53 -11.28 17.10
C ASP A 137 -14.51 -10.72 16.11
N VAL A 138 -13.85 -11.60 15.36
CA VAL A 138 -12.85 -11.20 14.36
C VAL A 138 -13.48 -10.42 13.22
N GLY A 139 -14.64 -10.84 12.74
CA GLY A 139 -15.39 -10.13 11.72
C GLY A 139 -15.78 -8.72 12.17
N ALA A 140 -16.22 -8.57 13.42
CA ALA A 140 -16.55 -7.27 14.01
C ALA A 140 -15.32 -6.36 14.12
N VAL A 141 -14.18 -6.88 14.59
CA VAL A 141 -12.91 -6.13 14.66
C VAL A 141 -12.46 -5.71 13.26
N LEU A 142 -12.42 -6.66 12.32
CA LEU A 142 -11.96 -6.43 10.95
C LEU A 142 -12.83 -5.38 10.26
N SER A 143 -14.16 -5.50 10.35
CA SER A 143 -15.11 -4.52 9.81
C SER A 143 -14.88 -3.11 10.40
N THR A 144 -14.71 -3.03 11.73
CA THR A 144 -14.47 -1.75 12.42
C THR A 144 -13.15 -1.11 11.97
N VAL A 145 -12.07 -1.87 11.90
CA VAL A 145 -10.74 -1.39 11.50
C VAL A 145 -10.73 -0.96 10.03
N LEU A 146 -11.35 -1.73 9.14
CA LEU A 146 -11.44 -1.38 7.72
C LEU A 146 -12.31 -0.14 7.49
N ALA A 147 -13.43 -0.01 8.21
CA ALA A 147 -14.26 1.19 8.15
C ALA A 147 -13.49 2.44 8.62
N HIS A 148 -12.68 2.31 9.68
CA HIS A 148 -11.82 3.41 10.12
C HIS A 148 -10.73 3.73 9.08
N ALA A 149 -10.05 2.73 8.52
CA ALA A 149 -9.05 2.91 7.49
C ALA A 149 -9.61 3.60 6.24
N ALA A 150 -10.83 3.23 5.81
CA ALA A 150 -11.52 3.87 4.71
C ALA A 150 -11.80 5.37 4.98
N ARG A 151 -12.20 5.74 6.21
CA ARG A 151 -12.35 7.15 6.62
C ARG A 151 -11.03 7.94 6.55
N GLN A 152 -9.91 7.27 6.74
CA GLN A 152 -8.56 7.86 6.62
C GLN A 152 -8.04 7.90 5.17
N GLY A 153 -8.87 7.56 4.17
CA GLY A 153 -8.48 7.54 2.77
C GLY A 153 -7.59 6.35 2.38
N ILE A 154 -7.45 5.35 3.27
CA ILE A 154 -6.82 4.07 2.94
C ILE A 154 -7.87 3.26 2.19
N GLY A 155 -7.93 3.46 0.88
CA GLY A 155 -8.91 2.85 0.00
C GLY A 155 -8.79 1.33 0.02
N THR A 156 -9.77 0.66 0.60
CA THR A 156 -10.05 -0.76 0.40
C THR A 156 -11.16 -0.87 -0.63
N TRP A 157 -11.06 -1.87 -1.51
CA TRP A 157 -11.93 -2.16 -2.65
C TRP A 157 -11.52 -1.45 -3.94
N THR A 158 -10.82 -2.21 -4.77
CA THR A 158 -10.60 -2.02 -6.20
C THR A 158 -11.76 -1.31 -6.90
N GLY A 159 -11.66 0.02 -7.01
CA GLY A 159 -12.68 0.78 -7.72
C GLY A 159 -12.57 2.29 -7.54
N ARG A 160 -11.72 2.94 -8.35
CA ARG A 160 -12.09 4.25 -8.88
C ARG A 160 -13.54 4.14 -9.42
N ARG A 161 -14.43 4.99 -8.91
CA ARG A 161 -15.86 5.14 -9.27
C ARG A 161 -16.80 3.98 -8.89
N ARG A 162 -17.47 4.13 -7.75
CA ARG A 162 -18.94 4.09 -7.72
C ARG A 162 -19.44 5.26 -6.90
N VAL A 163 -20.36 5.99 -7.54
CA VAL A 163 -21.29 6.95 -6.96
C VAL A 163 -21.76 6.41 -5.62
N LEU A 164 -21.51 7.15 -4.54
CA LEU A 164 -22.32 7.05 -3.33
C LEU A 164 -23.78 7.18 -3.79
N PRO A 165 -24.66 6.19 -3.62
CA PRO A 165 -26.07 6.48 -3.75
C PRO A 165 -26.37 7.55 -2.70
N ALA A 166 -26.78 8.73 -3.18
CA ALA A 166 -27.34 9.75 -2.31
C ALA A 166 -28.42 9.08 -1.46
N GLN A 167 -28.34 9.23 -0.14
CA GLN A 167 -29.47 8.90 0.72
C GLN A 167 -30.70 9.64 0.18
N PRO A 168 -31.77 8.93 -0.23
CA PRO A 168 -33.06 9.58 -0.38
C PRO A 168 -33.52 9.93 1.03
N ARG A 169 -33.65 11.23 1.27
CA ARG A 169 -34.35 11.78 2.43
C ARG A 169 -35.71 11.10 2.55
N SER A 170 -36.00 10.60 3.74
CA SER A 170 -37.37 10.37 4.18
C SER A 170 -38.16 11.67 4.06
N GLY A 171 -39.30 11.63 3.38
CA GLY A 171 -40.23 12.74 3.29
C GLY A 171 -41.37 12.41 2.33
N ASP A 172 -42.52 12.06 2.92
CA ASP A 172 -43.90 12.33 2.50
C ASP A 172 -44.30 12.02 1.03
N GLY A 173 -45.27 11.15 0.73
CA GLY A 173 -46.63 11.15 1.25
C GLY A 173 -47.59 11.75 0.20
N ARG A 174 -48.60 10.95 -0.23
CA ARG A 174 -49.74 11.25 -1.14
C ARG A 174 -49.43 11.14 -2.65
N SER A 175 -50.34 10.84 -3.58
CA SER A 175 -51.66 10.17 -3.65
C SER A 175 -52.11 10.37 -5.13
N VAL A 176 -52.65 9.34 -5.77
CA VAL A 176 -53.71 9.36 -6.81
C VAL A 176 -53.41 9.91 -8.23
N ASP A 177 -53.60 8.97 -9.18
CA ASP A 177 -54.24 8.96 -10.50
C ASP A 177 -54.14 10.07 -11.58
N HIS A 178 -54.02 9.52 -12.79
CA HIS A 178 -54.65 9.89 -14.07
C HIS A 178 -53.96 10.85 -15.05
N ARG A 179 -53.83 10.30 -16.27
CA ARG A 179 -54.21 10.87 -17.58
C ARG A 179 -53.16 11.59 -18.44
N THR A 180 -52.95 10.96 -19.60
CA THR A 180 -53.02 11.55 -20.95
C THR A 180 -51.79 12.28 -21.49
N ALA A 181 -51.12 11.63 -22.45
CA ALA A 181 -50.26 12.25 -23.44
C ALA A 181 -51.06 13.23 -24.33
N PRO A 182 -50.43 14.29 -24.84
CA PRO A 182 -50.21 14.29 -26.29
C PRO A 182 -48.87 14.89 -26.75
N GLN A 183 -48.55 14.53 -27.99
CA GLN A 183 -47.50 15.05 -28.86
C GLN A 183 -47.34 16.58 -28.83
N ARG A 184 -46.09 17.04 -28.98
CA ARG A 184 -45.78 18.19 -29.83
C ARG A 184 -44.37 18.13 -30.40
N SER A 185 -44.30 18.54 -31.66
CA SER A 185 -43.20 18.52 -32.60
C SER A 185 -42.35 19.80 -32.58
N HIS A 186 -41.19 19.70 -33.23
CA HIS A 186 -40.29 20.78 -33.69
C HIS A 186 -39.42 21.49 -32.64
N GLN A 187 -38.09 21.34 -32.74
CA GLN A 187 -37.25 22.30 -33.45
C GLN A 187 -35.79 21.85 -33.50
N LYS A 188 -35.27 21.84 -34.72
CA LYS A 188 -33.88 21.54 -35.10
C LYS A 188 -33.08 22.83 -34.93
N VAL A 189 -32.31 22.95 -33.85
CA VAL A 189 -31.27 23.99 -33.72
C VAL A 189 -29.92 23.32 -33.92
N ILE A 190 -29.34 23.54 -35.09
CA ILE A 190 -27.96 23.18 -35.40
C ILE A 190 -27.09 24.21 -34.69
N ALA A 191 -26.61 23.87 -33.50
CA ALA A 191 -25.56 24.63 -32.84
C ALA A 191 -24.21 24.24 -33.47
N MET A 192 -23.52 25.23 -34.04
CA MET A 192 -22.12 25.10 -34.48
C MET A 192 -21.25 24.68 -33.28
N PRO A 193 -20.43 23.63 -33.39
CA PRO A 193 -19.47 23.33 -32.34
C PRO A 193 -18.37 24.39 -32.34
N THR A 194 -18.42 25.26 -31.33
CA THR A 194 -17.28 26.07 -30.89
C THR A 194 -16.04 25.19 -30.77
N ARG A 195 -15.01 25.52 -31.55
CA ARG A 195 -13.69 24.88 -31.60
C ARG A 195 -13.09 24.87 -30.19
N SER A 196 -13.34 23.79 -29.47
CA SER A 196 -12.79 23.52 -28.15
C SER A 196 -11.26 23.49 -28.26
N GLN A 197 -10.62 24.53 -27.75
CA GLN A 197 -9.16 24.59 -27.66
C GLN A 197 -8.71 23.48 -26.72
N LYS A 198 -8.23 22.39 -27.31
CA LYS A 198 -7.61 21.26 -26.61
C LYS A 198 -6.54 21.83 -25.67
N PRO A 199 -6.64 21.69 -24.34
CA PRO A 199 -5.62 22.20 -23.44
C PRO A 199 -4.28 21.55 -23.80
N ARG A 200 -3.29 22.40 -24.12
CA ARG A 200 -1.91 21.95 -24.37
C ARG A 200 -1.48 21.11 -23.16
N PRO A 201 -0.95 19.89 -23.36
CA PRO A 201 -0.64 19.01 -22.25
C PRO A 201 0.48 19.64 -21.40
N ALA A 202 0.21 19.80 -20.10
CA ALA A 202 1.13 20.28 -19.07
C ALA A 202 2.42 19.41 -18.89
N SER A 203 2.65 18.46 -19.80
CA SER A 203 3.72 17.47 -19.76
C SER A 203 5.11 18.08 -20.05
N ARG A 204 5.19 19.17 -20.81
CA ARG A 204 6.51 19.71 -21.24
C ARG A 204 7.25 20.46 -20.12
N VAL A 205 6.53 21.04 -19.15
CA VAL A 205 7.13 21.83 -18.06
C VAL A 205 7.62 20.96 -16.89
N GLN A 206 7.09 19.74 -16.73
CA GLN A 206 7.49 18.86 -15.60
C GLN A 206 8.80 18.11 -15.84
N MET A 207 9.27 17.99 -17.09
CA MET A 207 10.47 17.22 -17.42
C MET A 207 11.76 17.76 -16.76
N PRO A 208 12.07 19.08 -16.82
CA PRO A 208 13.30 19.60 -16.22
C PRO A 208 13.33 19.44 -14.70
N GLN A 209 12.20 19.67 -14.02
CA GLN A 209 12.11 19.51 -12.56
C GLN A 209 12.39 18.07 -12.13
N ARG A 210 11.83 17.08 -12.86
CA ARG A 210 12.08 15.67 -12.56
C ARG A 210 13.53 15.27 -12.84
N ALA A 211 14.15 15.85 -13.88
CA ALA A 211 15.56 15.60 -14.17
C ALA A 211 16.46 16.03 -12.99
N VAL A 212 16.21 17.22 -12.43
CA VAL A 212 16.90 17.71 -11.23
C VAL A 212 16.67 16.78 -10.03
N GLN A 213 15.43 16.42 -9.75
CA GLN A 213 15.11 15.51 -8.62
C GLN A 213 15.83 14.16 -8.73
N PHE A 214 15.86 13.54 -9.91
CA PHE A 214 16.57 12.27 -10.08
C PHE A 214 18.10 12.43 -10.10
N ALA A 215 18.62 13.59 -10.50
CA ALA A 215 20.04 13.90 -10.37
C ALA A 215 20.48 13.97 -8.90
N GLU A 216 19.68 14.62 -8.04
CA GLU A 216 19.93 14.68 -6.59
C GLU A 216 20.00 13.29 -5.97
N VAL A 217 19.14 12.36 -6.39
CA VAL A 217 19.17 10.95 -5.93
C VAL A 217 20.51 10.29 -6.28
N VAL A 218 21.00 10.50 -7.50
CA VAL A 218 22.28 9.92 -7.97
C VAL A 218 23.46 10.54 -7.23
N GLN A 219 23.48 11.86 -7.05
CA GLN A 219 24.51 12.57 -6.29
C GLN A 219 24.54 12.12 -4.84
N HIS A 220 23.38 11.98 -4.20
CA HIS A 220 23.28 11.47 -2.84
C HIS A 220 23.81 10.03 -2.73
N GLY A 221 23.55 9.18 -3.73
CA GLY A 221 24.13 7.85 -3.82
C GLY A 221 25.67 7.88 -3.87
N ALA A 222 26.24 8.73 -4.72
CA ALA A 222 27.68 8.92 -4.83
C ALA A 222 28.31 9.38 -3.52
N HIS A 223 27.68 10.34 -2.82
CA HIS A 223 28.11 10.78 -1.48
C HIS A 223 28.11 9.66 -0.43
N HIS A 224 27.32 8.60 -0.63
CA HIS A 224 27.24 7.44 0.26
C HIS A 224 28.10 6.24 -0.21
N GLY A 225 29.07 6.47 -1.10
CA GLY A 225 29.97 5.44 -1.58
C GLY A 225 29.40 4.55 -2.70
N TRP A 226 28.30 4.97 -3.33
CA TRP A 226 27.74 4.30 -4.50
C TRP A 226 28.08 5.11 -5.76
N PRO A 227 29.25 4.87 -6.39
CA PRO A 227 29.71 5.70 -7.51
C PRO A 227 28.76 5.63 -8.70
N GLU A 228 28.02 4.53 -8.83
CA GLU A 228 27.07 4.28 -9.91
C GLU A 228 25.78 3.65 -9.39
N LEU A 229 24.66 4.04 -9.98
CA LEU A 229 23.34 3.49 -9.70
C LEU A 229 22.62 3.10 -11.00
N THR A 230 21.99 1.94 -10.98
CA THR A 230 21.06 1.47 -12.01
C THR A 230 19.68 2.11 -11.83
N VAL A 231 18.86 2.12 -12.90
CA VAL A 231 17.49 2.67 -12.84
C VAL A 231 16.65 2.09 -11.68
N PRO A 232 16.63 0.77 -11.42
CA PRO A 232 15.92 0.22 -10.26
C PRO A 232 16.43 0.74 -8.92
N GLN A 233 17.75 0.92 -8.76
CA GLN A 233 18.34 1.46 -7.54
C GLN A 233 17.99 2.95 -7.35
N ILE A 234 17.99 3.74 -8.43
CA ILE A 234 17.57 5.14 -8.41
C ILE A 234 16.09 5.26 -8.04
N MET A 235 15.21 4.42 -8.60
CA MET A 235 13.80 4.40 -8.23
C MET A 235 13.61 4.04 -6.75
N ALA A 236 14.31 3.01 -6.26
CA ALA A 236 14.26 2.63 -4.85
C ALA A 236 14.78 3.75 -3.92
N ALA A 237 15.85 4.44 -4.30
CA ALA A 237 16.38 5.57 -3.55
C ALA A 237 15.44 6.79 -3.58
N GLY A 238 14.92 7.16 -4.76
CA GLY A 238 13.95 8.25 -4.90
C GLY A 238 12.68 8.01 -4.08
N PHE A 239 12.17 6.79 -4.04
CA PHE A 239 11.05 6.43 -3.17
C PHE A 239 11.37 6.63 -1.68
N ARG A 240 12.57 6.25 -1.24
CA ARG A 240 13.03 6.48 0.15
C ARG A 240 13.16 7.97 0.47
N MET A 241 13.46 8.80 -0.52
CA MET A 241 13.52 10.27 -0.41
C MET A 241 12.14 10.94 -0.56
N GLY A 242 11.05 10.18 -0.67
CA GLY A 242 9.69 10.74 -0.78
C GLY A 242 9.32 11.27 -2.17
N ILE A 243 10.11 10.94 -3.21
CA ILE A 243 9.81 11.31 -4.60
C ILE A 243 8.71 10.39 -5.13
N THR A 244 7.63 10.97 -5.64
CA THR A 244 6.55 10.24 -6.33
C THR A 244 7.11 9.54 -7.58
N LEU A 245 7.13 8.21 -7.58
CA LEU A 245 7.72 7.44 -8.67
C LEU A 245 6.81 7.40 -9.91
N PRO A 246 7.28 7.87 -11.08
CA PRO A 246 6.60 7.63 -12.34
C PRO A 246 6.98 6.24 -12.91
N SER A 247 6.51 5.92 -14.11
CA SER A 247 6.95 4.69 -14.79
C SER A 247 8.44 4.71 -15.09
N GLU A 248 9.05 3.53 -15.15
CA GLU A 248 10.49 3.38 -15.43
C GLU A 248 10.92 4.08 -16.72
N ARG A 249 10.08 4.04 -17.76
CA ARG A 249 10.31 4.75 -19.03
C ARG A 249 10.45 6.27 -18.82
N VAL A 250 9.65 6.86 -17.93
CA VAL A 250 9.71 8.28 -17.61
C VAL A 250 10.96 8.58 -16.79
N VAL A 251 11.31 7.73 -15.82
CA VAL A 251 12.55 7.87 -15.04
C VAL A 251 13.77 7.86 -15.95
N ARG A 252 13.88 6.90 -16.86
CA ARG A 252 14.97 6.83 -17.86
C ARG A 252 15.08 8.10 -18.70
N ARG A 253 13.93 8.64 -19.15
CA ARG A 253 13.92 9.88 -19.92
C ARG A 253 14.40 11.07 -19.08
N SER A 254 13.93 11.21 -17.85
CA SER A 254 14.38 12.27 -16.93
C SER A 254 15.86 12.16 -16.59
N LEU A 255 16.39 10.94 -16.41
CA LEU A 255 17.83 10.71 -16.20
C LEU A 255 18.66 11.09 -17.43
N ASN A 256 18.20 10.75 -18.64
CA ASN A 256 18.89 11.18 -19.86
C ASN A 256 18.88 12.71 -20.00
N THR A 257 17.77 13.38 -19.67
CA THR A 257 17.71 14.85 -19.62
C THR A 257 18.67 15.41 -18.56
N ALA A 258 18.82 14.76 -17.39
CA ALA A 258 19.78 15.18 -16.38
C ALA A 258 21.24 15.03 -16.84
N VAL A 259 21.55 14.02 -17.65
CA VAL A 259 22.85 13.85 -18.31
C VAL A 259 23.07 14.94 -19.35
N GLU A 260 22.08 15.24 -20.20
CA GLU A 260 22.15 16.33 -21.18
C GLU A 260 22.36 17.71 -20.51
N MET A 261 21.85 17.89 -19.29
CA MET A 261 22.05 19.08 -18.47
C MET A 261 23.38 19.10 -17.69
N GLY A 262 24.20 18.05 -17.78
CA GLY A 262 25.48 17.98 -17.06
C GLY A 262 25.37 17.83 -15.54
N LEU A 263 24.21 17.39 -15.02
CA LEU A 263 24.00 17.21 -13.57
C LEU A 263 24.57 15.88 -13.05
N ILE A 264 24.58 14.87 -13.93
CA ILE A 264 25.07 13.50 -13.67
C ILE A 264 25.74 12.96 -14.95
N ALA A 265 26.53 11.91 -14.81
CA ALA A 265 27.17 11.21 -15.92
C ALA A 265 26.51 9.85 -16.18
N ARG A 266 26.56 9.40 -17.44
CA ARG A 266 26.23 8.03 -17.80
C ARG A 266 27.51 7.19 -17.72
N THR A 267 27.55 6.27 -16.76
CA THR A 267 28.76 5.47 -16.47
C THR A 267 28.76 4.11 -17.16
N GLY A 268 27.57 3.61 -17.53
CA GLY A 268 27.44 2.33 -18.21
C GLY A 268 26.11 2.14 -18.95
N ARG A 269 25.85 0.90 -19.39
CA ARG A 269 24.60 0.55 -20.07
C ARG A 269 23.44 0.48 -19.06
N GLY A 270 22.86 1.65 -18.78
CA GLY A 270 21.74 1.78 -17.83
C GLY A 270 22.15 2.13 -16.40
N SER A 271 23.40 2.55 -16.21
CA SER A 271 23.94 3.06 -14.95
C SER A 271 24.25 4.56 -15.08
N TYR A 272 24.06 5.28 -13.98
CA TYR A 272 24.28 6.72 -13.86
C TYR A 272 25.08 7.01 -12.60
N GLY A 273 26.00 7.97 -12.65
CA GLY A 273 26.88 8.35 -11.55
C GLY A 273 27.03 9.87 -11.45
N ALA A 274 27.68 10.33 -10.38
CA ALA A 274 28.02 11.75 -10.25
C ALA A 274 29.04 12.16 -11.32
N VAL A 275 28.99 13.42 -11.79
CA VAL A 275 30.01 13.95 -12.69
C VAL A 275 31.33 14.01 -11.93
N GLN A 276 32.32 13.20 -12.35
CA GLN A 276 33.68 13.33 -11.83
C GLN A 276 34.23 14.67 -12.33
N ARG A 277 34.30 15.66 -11.45
CA ARG A 277 35.14 16.84 -11.72
C ARG A 277 36.57 16.33 -11.66
N HIS A 278 37.20 16.14 -12.81
CA HIS A 278 38.65 16.03 -12.85
C HIS A 278 39.20 17.34 -12.31
N SER A 279 39.60 17.32 -11.04
CA SER A 279 40.43 18.37 -10.46
C SER A 279 41.72 18.36 -11.27
N ALA A 280 41.85 19.34 -12.16
CA ALA A 280 43.10 19.64 -12.85
C ALA A 280 44.14 20.16 -11.85
#